data_AF-A0A7X7RYU2-F1
#
_entry.id   AF-A0A7X7RYU2-F1
#
_cell.length_a   1.000
_cell.length_b   1.000
_cell.length_c   1.000
_cell.angle_alpha   90.00
_cell.angle_beta   90.00
_cell.angle_gamma   90.00
#
_symmetry.space_group_name_H-M   'P 1'
#
loop_
_entity.id
_entity.type
_entity.pdbx_description
1 polymer ?
#
loop_
_entity_poly.entity_id
_entity_poly.type
_entity_poly.pdbx_seq_one_letter_code
_entity_poly.pdbx_strand_id
1 'polypeptide(L)' 'MTWQPFLPYNAILCRYNEIATKGRNRALFESALADSLKRNLAHAGPIKVINEHGRLFVIP' A
#
# COMPACT_ATOMS: atom_id res chain seq x y z
N MET A 1 -19.76 21.76 -9.44
CA MET A 1 -19.02 21.43 -8.20
C MET A 1 -19.35 19.99 -7.85
N THR A 2 -18.38 19.08 -7.91
CA THR A 2 -18.57 17.67 -7.52
C THR A 2 -18.54 17.57 -6.01
N TRP A 3 -19.65 17.13 -5.41
CA TRP A 3 -19.71 16.78 -3.99
C TRP A 3 -18.74 15.63 -3.71
N GLN A 4 -17.81 15.83 -2.79
CA GLN A 4 -16.93 14.78 -2.31
C GLN A 4 -17.12 14.65 -0.79
N PRO A 5 -17.54 13.47 -0.29
CA PRO A 5 -17.76 13.28 1.14
C PRO A 5 -16.44 13.42 1.90
N PHE A 6 -16.49 14.05 3.06
CA PHE A 6 -15.38 14.01 4.01
C PHE A 6 -15.29 12.59 4.57
N LEU A 7 -14.22 11.89 4.19
CA LEU A 7 -13.97 10.52 4.57
C LEU A 7 -12.72 10.53 5.48
N PRO A 8 -12.88 10.39 6.81
CA PRO A 8 -11.77 10.40 7.76
C PRO A 8 -11.03 9.06 7.75
N TYR A 9 -10.55 8.63 6.59
CA TYR A 9 -9.71 7.44 6.47
C TYR A 9 -8.27 7.85 6.74
N ASN A 10 -7.73 7.44 7.88
CA ASN A 10 -6.32 7.60 8.24
C ASN A 10 -5.42 6.55 7.56
N ALA A 11 -5.78 6.12 6.34
CA ALA A 11 -5.06 5.09 5.62
C ALA A 11 -5.01 5.40 4.13
N ILE A 12 -3.86 5.14 3.53
CA ILE A 12 -3.67 5.18 2.08
C ILE A 12 -3.82 3.74 1.56
N LEU A 13 -4.79 3.52 0.68
CA LEU A 13 -4.94 2.26 -0.04
C LEU A 13 -4.05 2.23 -1.28
N CYS A 14 -3.00 1.42 -1.24
CA CYS A 14 -2.12 1.18 -2.37
C CYS A 14 -2.58 -0.06 -3.16
N ARG A 15 -3.01 0.18 -4.40
CA ARG A 15 -3.41 -0.85 -5.36
C ARG A 15 -2.32 -1.02 -6.41
N TYR A 16 -2.04 -2.26 -6.77
CA TYR A 16 -1.16 -2.61 -7.89
C TYR A 16 -1.94 -3.51 -8.86
N ASN A 17 -1.59 -3.44 -10.15
CA ASN A 17 -2.27 -4.19 -11.21
C ASN A 17 -1.73 -5.62 -11.34
N GLU A 18 -2.11 -6.32 -12.42
CA GLU A 18 -1.67 -7.68 -12.73
C GLU A 18 -0.15 -7.83 -12.68
N ILE A 19 0.33 -8.41 -11.58
CA ILE A 19 1.59 -9.14 -11.57
C ILE A 19 1.31 -10.44 -12.29
N ALA A 20 2.08 -10.74 -13.32
CA ALA A 20 2.05 -12.06 -13.94
C ALA A 20 2.36 -13.11 -12.84
N THR A 21 1.31 -13.72 -12.27
CA THR A 21 1.35 -14.66 -11.15
C THR A 21 1.87 -16.03 -11.57
N LYS A 22 2.76 -16.11 -12.56
CA LYS A 22 3.52 -17.32 -12.85
C LYS A 22 4.52 -17.55 -11.71
N GLY A 23 4.09 -18.33 -10.73
CA GLY A 23 4.91 -18.96 -9.70
C GLY A 23 5.36 -18.03 -8.58
N ARG A 24 4.69 -18.08 -7.41
CA ARG A 24 5.16 -17.59 -6.08
C ARG A 24 5.68 -16.13 -5.96
N ASN A 25 5.70 -15.34 -7.02
CA ASN A 25 6.30 -14.00 -7.03
C ASN A 25 5.43 -12.93 -6.35
N ARG A 26 4.14 -13.19 -6.11
CA ARG A 26 3.25 -12.20 -5.48
C ARG A 26 3.73 -11.79 -4.09
N ALA A 27 3.99 -12.76 -3.22
CA ALA A 27 4.43 -12.46 -1.84
C ALA A 27 5.78 -11.73 -1.82
N LEU A 28 6.71 -12.14 -2.68
CA LEU A 28 8.01 -11.48 -2.84
C LEU A 28 7.83 -10.02 -3.30
N PHE A 29 7.01 -9.80 -4.32
CA PHE A 29 6.67 -8.47 -4.81
C PHE A 29 6.05 -7.61 -3.70
N GLU A 30 5.04 -8.13 -3.01
CA GLU A 30 4.31 -7.39 -1.98
C GLU A 30 5.24 -6.99 -0.83
N SER A 31 6.15 -7.88 -0.44
CA SER A 31 7.19 -7.57 0.55
C SER A 31 8.11 -6.46 0.07
N ALA A 32 8.65 -6.57 -1.15
CA ALA A 32 9.54 -5.56 -1.72
C ALA A 32 8.87 -4.20 -1.92
N LEU A 33 7.57 -4.20 -2.26
CA LEU A 33 6.74 -3.00 -2.36
C LEU A 33 6.54 -2.36 -0.99
N ALA A 34 6.20 -3.14 0.04
CA ALA A 34 6.04 -2.65 1.41
C ALA A 34 7.34 -2.02 1.94
N ASP A 35 8.48 -2.65 1.70
CA ASP A 35 9.78 -2.12 2.12
C ASP A 35 10.14 -0.82 1.39
N SER A 36 9.83 -0.75 0.08
CA SER A 36 10.02 0.47 -0.70
C SER A 36 9.12 1.60 -0.21
N LEU A 37 7.86 1.32 0.14
CA LEU A 37 6.95 2.31 0.71
C LEU A 37 7.49 2.86 2.04
N LYS A 38 7.93 1.97 2.95
CA LYS A 38 8.55 2.37 4.23
C LYS A 38 9.76 3.27 4.04
N ARG A 39 10.68 2.88 3.15
CA ARG A 39 11.89 3.67 2.88
C ARG A 39 11.56 5.05 2.29
N ASN A 40 10.72 5.09 1.26
CA ASN A 40 10.43 6.34 0.57
C ASN A 40 9.59 7.30 1.42
N LEU A 41 8.72 6.79 2.28
CA LEU A 41 7.88 7.61 3.16
C LEU A 41 8.48 7.87 4.54
N ALA A 42 9.69 7.39 4.82
CA ALA A 42 10.35 7.58 6.12
C ALA A 42 10.48 9.06 6.52
N HIS A 43 10.61 9.97 5.55
CA HIS A 43 10.67 11.41 5.79
C HIS A 43 9.33 12.04 6.19
N ALA A 44 8.21 11.37 5.90
CA ALA A 44 6.86 11.83 6.23
C ALA A 44 6.43 11.44 7.65
N GLY A 45 7.21 10.57 8.33
CA GLY A 45 6.94 10.10 9.69
C GLY A 45 6.96 8.57 9.79
N PRO A 46 6.80 8.02 11.01
CA PRO A 46 6.60 6.59 11.18
C PRO A 46 5.34 6.16 10.43
N ILE A 47 5.43 5.04 9.71
CA ILE A 47 4.30 4.44 9.02
C ILE A 47 4.28 2.93 9.22
N LYS A 48 3.08 2.37 9.29
CA LYS A 48 2.81 0.94 9.24
C LYS A 48 2.27 0.58 7.86
N VAL A 49 2.80 -0.50 7.28
CA VAL A 49 2.30 -1.08 6.03
C VAL A 49 1.70 -2.45 6.33
N ILE A 50 0.43 -2.63 5.99
CA ILE A 50 -0.33 -3.87 6.19
C ILE A 50 -0.71 -4.43 4.82
N ASN A 51 -0.51 -5.72 4.59
CA ASN A 51 -0.98 -6.40 3.39
C ASN A 51 -2.20 -7.26 3.72
N GLU A 52 -3.35 -6.95 3.12
CA GLU A 52 -4.54 -7.78 3.19
C GLU A 52 -5.12 -8.03 1.80
N HIS A 53 -5.35 -9.29 1.46
CA HIS A 53 -6.02 -9.73 0.23
C HIS A 53 -5.48 -9.07 -1.07
N GLY A 54 -4.17 -8.87 -1.17
CA GLY A 54 -3.54 -8.27 -2.35
C GLY A 54 -3.57 -6.74 -2.39
N ARG A 55 -3.79 -6.10 -1.24
CA ARG A 55 -3.83 -4.65 -1.08
C ARG A 55 -2.90 -4.24 0.04
N LEU A 56 -2.15 -3.16 -0.19
CA LEU A 56 -1.30 -2.59 0.85
C LEU A 56 -2.01 -1.38 1.44
N PHE A 57 -2.13 -1.35 2.76
CA PHE A 57 -2.61 -0.21 3.53
C PHE A 57 -1.42 0.47 4.19
N VAL A 58 -1.26 1.77 3.97
CA VAL A 58 -0.27 2.59 4.66
C VAL A 58 -0.99 3.45 5.69
N ILE A 59 -0.60 3.32 6.95
CA ILE A 59 -1.20 3.99 8.09
C ILE A 59 -0.07 4.73 8.83
N PRO A 60 -0.26 5.99 9.26
CA PRO A 60 0.68 6.66 10.15
C PRO A 60 0.78 5.95 11.51
#